data_AF-A0ABD2HC79-F1
#
_entry.id   AF-A0ABD2HC79-F1
#
_cell.length_a   1.000
_cell.length_b   1.000
_cell.length_c   1.000
_cell.angle_alpha   90.00
_cell.angle_beta   90.00
_cell.angle_gamma   90.00
#
_symmetry.space_group_name_H-M   'P 1'
#
loop_
_entity.id
_entity.type
_entity.pdbx_description
1 polymer ?
#
loop_
_entity_poly.entity_id
_entity_poly.type
_entity_poly.pdbx_seq_one_letter_code
_entity_poly.pdbx_strand_id
1 'polypeptide(L)'
;MVQPQPDGPMQWDMPGEDIGGTLRVPPELASNEVVTRLLGDNQQLREALQRSNLALRQRCEEMEGWQQRTRGEREFLSCRFQEARALVERLAQENHSLQSLVNGSAPSSTHCCSSSQTEELQARQARSRPLDGPQTLDQREKKQVEETDQNTQTMPSRSLGDASVHSSLSSALPSPSSSLSEVWGEKVGMKDGQSVEGSNDFLQLLKSHKEKLEEGMRDLKRKNEELEREREEGEKERERMRRCFDQMRNKLAQPQAVNVSDEAAQHRSEAQHSSDCSSLAKLTEQLQATQGRYRDLEEKLDYLQKSSAQRDRTEALLKQKDKDCAQLAKDCEALKAQATSLLGELNERQSCLEKSEHERKILDEKLCSKMKALQVAEREQEQQRKQHHVAMDKLLLQTQSLETALKTERHVVTEEKKKLTQLQHAYTCLFRDYDTKLKSEGGDLCSRLEEAERALALKQDLIDKLKEEVEQQKGSLETVPVLTAQAEIYKADFLAEREAREKLNQKKEELQDQLTQALTEIDRLKQEATSRARIEQMKLRHLEDFPTRAPHIPPPQAFNTVPPAPSFRHQGLPPLGDQGAAGAEELPDLCCPKCQYQAPDMDTLQIHVMDCIQ
;
A
#
# COMPACT_ATOMS: atom_id res chain seq x y z
N MET A 1 -14.58 -64.77 8.29
CA MET A 1 -13.19 -65.20 7.99
C MET A 1 -12.52 -64.10 7.17
N VAL A 2 -11.20 -63.99 7.25
CA VAL A 2 -10.33 -63.05 6.50
C VAL A 2 -10.62 -61.56 6.74
N GLN A 3 -9.60 -60.87 7.27
CA GLN A 3 -9.50 -59.43 7.41
C GLN A 3 -8.15 -59.01 6.79
N PRO A 4 -8.10 -58.07 5.84
CA PRO A 4 -6.87 -57.38 5.46
C PRO A 4 -6.61 -56.18 6.39
N GLN A 5 -5.35 -55.75 6.47
CA GLN A 5 -4.90 -54.65 7.34
C GLN A 5 -5.19 -53.26 6.76
N PRO A 6 -5.18 -52.19 7.60
CA PRO A 6 -5.14 -50.82 7.11
C PRO A 6 -3.77 -50.50 6.51
N ASP A 7 -3.76 -49.77 5.39
CA ASP A 7 -2.53 -49.19 4.82
C ASP A 7 -1.95 -48.12 5.76
N GLY A 8 -0.63 -48.14 5.91
CA GLY A 8 0.11 -47.19 6.74
C GLY A 8 0.21 -45.80 6.11
N PRO A 9 0.51 -44.74 6.91
CA PRO A 9 0.78 -43.42 6.37
C PRO A 9 2.02 -43.45 5.47
N MET A 10 1.98 -42.79 4.30
CA MET A 10 3.17 -42.60 3.47
C MET A 10 4.16 -41.69 4.20
N GLN A 11 5.12 -42.31 4.87
CA GLN A 11 6.25 -41.65 5.50
C GLN A 11 7.22 -41.18 4.41
N TRP A 12 7.22 -39.87 4.13
CA TRP A 12 8.21 -39.22 3.28
C TRP A 12 9.52 -39.09 4.06
N ASP A 13 10.29 -40.18 4.13
CA ASP A 13 11.65 -40.16 4.67
C ASP A 13 12.52 -39.22 3.82
N MET A 14 12.79 -38.04 4.38
CA MET A 14 13.80 -37.12 3.90
C MET A 14 15.14 -37.52 4.53
N PRO A 15 16.05 -38.21 3.80
CA PRO A 15 17.39 -38.44 4.31
C PRO A 15 18.08 -37.08 4.54
N GLY A 16 18.70 -36.93 5.71
CA GLY A 16 19.36 -35.69 6.09
C GLY A 16 20.64 -35.43 5.29
N GLU A 17 21.08 -34.18 5.34
CA GLU A 17 22.46 -33.75 5.13
C GLU A 17 23.11 -34.16 3.79
N ASP A 18 22.70 -33.50 2.70
CA ASP A 18 23.67 -33.12 1.67
C ASP A 18 23.34 -31.77 1.02
N ILE A 19 24.36 -30.93 0.80
CA ILE A 19 24.21 -29.54 0.30
C ILE A 19 24.14 -29.55 -1.24
N GLY A 20 23.13 -30.25 -1.76
CA GLY A 20 23.01 -30.53 -3.20
C GLY A 20 21.70 -31.19 -3.61
N GLY A 21 20.59 -30.88 -2.91
CA GLY A 21 19.29 -31.57 -2.96
C GLY A 21 18.59 -31.63 -4.32
N THR A 22 19.13 -32.40 -5.25
CA THR A 22 18.52 -32.76 -6.53
C THR A 22 17.33 -33.68 -6.27
N LEU A 23 16.12 -33.23 -6.63
CA LEU A 23 14.90 -34.02 -6.44
C LEU A 23 14.93 -35.24 -7.37
N ARG A 24 15.12 -36.43 -6.80
CA ARG A 24 15.18 -37.68 -7.55
C ARG A 24 13.76 -38.12 -7.95
N VAL A 25 13.44 -37.97 -9.23
CA VAL A 25 12.14 -38.33 -9.80
C VAL A 25 11.96 -39.87 -9.80
N PRO A 26 10.78 -40.39 -9.41
CA PRO A 26 10.42 -41.79 -9.64
C PRO A 26 10.45 -42.15 -11.14
N PRO A 27 10.93 -43.35 -11.53
CA PRO A 27 11.05 -43.73 -12.95
C PRO A 27 9.73 -43.64 -13.75
N GLU A 28 8.61 -43.87 -13.08
CA GLU A 28 7.26 -43.85 -13.65
C GLU A 28 6.81 -42.44 -14.06
N LEU A 29 7.41 -41.40 -13.48
CA LEU A 29 7.10 -39.99 -13.72
C LEU A 29 8.18 -39.26 -14.54
N ALA A 30 9.33 -39.89 -14.78
CA ALA A 30 10.44 -39.29 -15.51
C ALA A 30 10.13 -38.99 -17.00
N SER A 31 9.13 -39.66 -17.58
CA SER A 31 8.64 -39.44 -18.95
C SER A 31 7.50 -38.42 -19.07
N ASN A 32 7.03 -37.86 -17.95
CA ASN A 32 5.91 -36.91 -17.95
C ASN A 32 6.39 -35.48 -18.21
N GLU A 33 6.05 -34.91 -19.38
CA GLU A 33 6.50 -33.58 -19.81
C GLU A 33 6.20 -32.45 -18.80
N VAL A 34 5.09 -32.55 -18.07
CA VAL A 34 4.71 -31.56 -17.05
C VAL A 34 5.64 -31.65 -15.84
N VAL A 35 6.00 -32.87 -15.42
CA VAL A 35 6.99 -33.10 -14.36
C VAL A 35 8.37 -32.62 -14.81
N THR A 36 8.80 -32.91 -16.04
CA THR A 36 10.06 -32.41 -16.60
C THR A 36 10.11 -30.87 -16.61
N ARG A 37 9.01 -30.20 -17.00
CA ARG A 37 8.93 -28.73 -17.00
C ARG A 37 8.99 -28.16 -15.58
N LEU A 38 8.19 -28.68 -14.66
CA LEU A 38 8.17 -28.22 -13.26
C LEU A 38 9.53 -28.37 -12.57
N LEU A 39 10.32 -29.40 -12.93
CA LEU A 39 11.69 -29.58 -12.43
C LEU A 39 12.65 -28.54 -13.02
N GLY A 40 12.53 -28.23 -14.32
CA GLY A 40 13.26 -27.14 -14.96
C GLY A 40 12.96 -25.78 -14.33
N ASP A 41 11.68 -25.49 -14.08
CA ASP A 41 11.23 -24.27 -13.42
C ASP A 41 11.74 -24.21 -11.97
N ASN A 42 11.71 -25.33 -11.22
CA ASN A 42 12.24 -25.40 -9.86
C ASN A 42 13.76 -25.18 -9.82
N GLN A 43 14.50 -25.70 -10.80
CA GLN A 43 15.94 -25.47 -10.94
C GLN A 43 16.24 -23.99 -11.25
N GLN A 44 15.50 -23.37 -12.18
CA GLN A 44 15.64 -21.94 -12.48
C GLN A 44 15.33 -21.06 -11.25
N LEU A 45 14.30 -21.40 -10.47
CA LEU A 45 13.96 -20.70 -9.23
C LEU A 45 15.07 -20.82 -8.17
N ARG A 46 15.69 -22.00 -8.03
CA ARG A 46 16.85 -22.20 -7.13
C ARG A 46 18.04 -21.35 -7.54
N GLU A 47 18.39 -21.34 -8.83
CA GLU A 47 19.48 -20.51 -9.34
C GLU A 47 19.20 -19.02 -9.20
N ALA A 48 17.96 -18.58 -9.47
CA ALA A 48 17.54 -17.19 -9.27
C ALA A 48 17.64 -16.79 -7.79
N LEU A 49 17.22 -17.67 -6.87
CA LEU A 49 17.34 -17.46 -5.43
C LEU A 49 18.80 -17.44 -4.96
N GLN A 50 19.68 -18.29 -5.51
CA GLN A 50 21.11 -18.27 -5.23
C GLN A 50 21.78 -16.98 -5.73
N ARG A 51 21.51 -16.57 -6.98
CA ARG A 51 21.98 -15.30 -7.56
C ARG A 51 21.50 -14.10 -6.75
N SER A 52 20.24 -14.10 -6.32
CA SER A 52 19.66 -13.06 -5.46
C SER A 52 20.36 -12.99 -4.10
N ASN A 53 20.54 -14.12 -3.41
CA ASN A 53 21.22 -14.17 -2.11
C ASN A 53 22.68 -13.70 -2.20
N LEU A 54 23.41 -14.07 -3.26
CA LEU A 54 24.77 -13.58 -3.50
C LEU A 54 24.79 -12.05 -3.68
N ALA A 55 23.88 -11.52 -4.51
CA ALA A 55 23.75 -10.07 -4.72
C ALA A 55 23.23 -9.32 -3.48
N LEU A 56 22.51 -9.96 -2.55
CA LEU A 56 22.22 -9.38 -1.23
C LEU A 56 23.49 -9.30 -0.38
N ARG A 57 24.27 -10.39 -0.26
CA ARG A 57 25.52 -10.40 0.53
C ARG A 57 26.50 -9.33 0.07
N GLN A 58 26.75 -9.25 -1.24
CA GLN A 58 27.60 -8.21 -1.84
C GLN A 58 27.14 -6.79 -1.48
N ARG A 59 25.83 -6.51 -1.51
CA ARG A 59 25.30 -5.20 -1.11
C ARG A 59 25.36 -4.92 0.39
N CYS A 60 25.31 -5.95 1.24
CA CYS A 60 25.59 -5.79 2.68
C CYS A 60 27.07 -5.44 2.90
N GLU A 61 27.99 -6.18 2.28
CA GLU A 61 29.44 -5.94 2.35
C GLU A 61 29.82 -4.54 1.83
N GLU A 62 29.20 -4.09 0.72
CA GLU A 62 29.33 -2.72 0.21
C GLU A 62 28.79 -1.65 1.18
N MET A 63 27.65 -1.92 1.82
CA MET A 63 27.00 -1.00 2.77
C MET A 63 27.80 -0.88 4.08
N GLU A 64 28.29 -1.99 4.63
CA GLU A 64 29.18 -2.03 5.79
C GLU A 64 30.50 -1.30 5.47
N GLY A 65 31.09 -1.57 4.31
CA GLY A 65 32.28 -0.85 3.83
C GLY A 65 32.05 0.65 3.64
N TRP A 66 30.87 1.07 3.16
CA TRP A 66 30.49 2.47 3.06
C TRP A 66 30.27 3.12 4.42
N GLN A 67 29.62 2.43 5.35
CA GLN A 67 29.38 2.90 6.72
C GLN A 67 30.71 3.09 7.46
N GLN A 68 31.65 2.16 7.30
CA GLN A 68 32.97 2.24 7.93
C GLN A 68 33.84 3.36 7.34
N ARG A 69 33.79 3.61 6.02
CA ARG A 69 34.41 4.80 5.41
C ARG A 69 33.80 6.09 5.94
N THR A 70 32.46 6.18 5.96
CA THR A 70 31.72 7.36 6.46
C THR A 70 32.00 7.64 7.94
N ARG A 71 32.20 6.60 8.76
CA ARG A 71 32.67 6.72 10.15
C ARG A 71 34.08 7.30 10.21
N GLY A 72 35.04 6.72 9.48
CA GLY A 72 36.43 7.20 9.45
C GLY A 72 36.58 8.64 8.92
N GLU A 73 35.79 9.03 7.93
CA GLU A 73 35.72 10.41 7.42
C GLU A 73 35.19 11.38 8.50
N ARG A 74 34.15 11.00 9.24
CA ARG A 74 33.61 11.78 10.36
C ARG A 74 34.62 11.93 11.49
N GLU A 75 35.32 10.85 11.84
CA GLU A 75 36.38 10.83 12.86
C GLU A 75 37.56 11.72 12.44
N PHE A 76 38.03 11.61 11.19
CA PHE A 76 39.06 12.49 10.62
C PHE A 76 38.64 13.97 10.65
N LEU A 77 37.42 14.30 10.20
CA LEU A 77 36.90 15.67 10.24
C LEU A 77 36.80 16.18 11.69
N SER A 78 36.35 15.35 12.63
CA SER A 78 36.32 15.70 14.06
C SER A 78 37.70 16.06 14.60
N CYS A 79 38.72 15.26 14.29
CA CYS A 79 40.12 15.57 14.65
C CYS A 79 40.59 16.89 14.01
N ARG A 80 40.31 17.12 12.72
CA ARG A 80 40.66 18.40 12.05
C ARG A 80 39.93 19.62 12.64
N PHE A 81 38.68 19.48 13.05
CA PHE A 81 37.95 20.55 13.75
C PHE A 81 38.52 20.82 15.16
N GLN A 82 38.98 19.79 15.87
CA GLN A 82 39.66 19.94 17.16
C GLN A 82 41.04 20.62 17.00
N GLU A 83 41.85 20.21 16.02
CA GLU A 83 43.11 20.88 15.66
C GLU A 83 42.89 22.35 15.30
N ALA A 84 41.88 22.65 14.47
CA ALA A 84 41.54 24.01 14.08
C ALA A 84 41.06 24.87 15.26
N ARG A 85 40.23 24.31 16.16
CA ARG A 85 39.85 24.99 17.41
C ARG A 85 41.06 25.28 18.28
N ALA A 86 41.94 24.31 18.50
CA ALA A 86 43.16 24.48 19.30
C ALA A 86 44.19 25.45 18.66
N LEU A 87 44.12 25.68 17.35
CA LEU A 87 44.85 26.77 16.68
C LEU A 87 44.20 28.13 16.95
N VAL A 88 42.87 28.24 16.79
CA VAL A 88 42.13 29.48 17.06
C VAL A 88 42.24 29.92 18.52
N GLU A 89 42.17 28.99 19.47
CA GLU A 89 42.33 29.28 20.91
C GLU A 89 43.73 29.80 21.25
N ARG A 90 44.79 29.23 20.64
CA ARG A 90 46.16 29.76 20.77
C ARG A 90 46.30 31.15 20.14
N LEU A 91 45.80 31.33 18.92
CA LEU A 91 45.83 32.65 18.26
C LEU A 91 45.01 33.70 19.03
N ALA A 92 43.94 33.32 19.73
CA ALA A 92 43.19 34.20 20.61
C ALA A 92 43.98 34.57 21.88
N GLN A 93 44.70 33.61 22.49
CA GLN A 93 45.59 33.85 23.63
C GLN A 93 46.79 34.73 23.25
N GLU A 94 47.39 34.51 22.08
CA GLU A 94 48.45 35.34 21.52
C GLU A 94 47.94 36.76 21.21
N ASN A 95 46.76 36.91 20.61
CA ASN A 95 46.14 38.23 20.40
C ASN A 95 45.83 38.95 21.72
N HIS A 96 45.30 38.26 22.75
CA HIS A 96 45.13 38.85 24.08
C HIS A 96 46.46 39.30 24.69
N SER A 97 47.51 38.49 24.53
CA SER A 97 48.86 38.81 25.02
C SER A 97 49.41 40.05 24.32
N LEU A 98 49.34 40.10 22.99
CA LEU A 98 49.76 41.26 22.18
C LEU A 98 48.94 42.51 22.48
N GLN A 99 47.61 42.40 22.63
CA GLN A 99 46.75 43.51 23.06
C GLN A 99 47.10 44.01 24.46
N SER A 100 47.46 43.12 25.40
CA SER A 100 47.92 43.52 26.74
C SER A 100 49.27 44.27 26.71
N LEU A 101 50.19 43.88 25.81
CA LEU A 101 51.48 44.56 25.60
C LEU A 101 51.30 45.95 24.96
N VAL A 102 50.40 46.07 23.99
CA VAL A 102 50.04 47.35 23.34
C VAL A 102 49.34 48.28 24.33
N ASN A 103 48.31 47.79 25.04
CA ASN A 103 47.57 48.58 26.03
C ASN A 103 48.41 48.91 27.28
N GLY A 104 49.44 48.11 27.58
CA GLY A 104 50.41 48.39 28.64
C GLY A 104 51.40 49.52 28.33
N SER A 105 51.39 50.07 27.11
CA SER A 105 52.33 51.11 26.65
C SER A 105 51.72 52.52 26.53
N ALA A 106 50.56 52.78 27.14
CA ALA A 106 49.85 54.07 27.07
C ALA A 106 49.66 54.74 28.45
N PRO A 107 50.40 55.82 28.78
CA PRO A 107 50.18 56.57 30.01
C PRO A 107 49.07 57.64 29.87
N SER A 108 48.00 57.47 30.64
CA SER A 108 47.05 58.49 31.12
C SER A 108 46.45 59.51 30.13
N SER A 109 45.13 59.40 29.91
CA SER A 109 44.24 60.57 29.89
C SER A 109 42.90 60.22 30.56
N THR A 110 42.12 61.21 30.98
CA THR A 110 41.13 61.05 32.06
C THR A 110 39.74 61.60 31.69
N HIS A 111 38.69 61.13 32.40
CA HIS A 111 37.30 61.63 32.38
C HIS A 111 36.48 61.31 31.10
N CYS A 112 35.14 61.10 31.12
CA CYS A 112 34.09 61.32 32.15
C CYS A 112 33.06 60.16 32.22
N CYS A 113 32.50 59.96 33.44
CA CYS A 113 31.09 59.62 33.80
C CYS A 113 30.34 58.42 33.12
N SER A 114 29.78 57.41 33.82
CA SER A 114 28.71 57.38 34.87
C SER A 114 27.27 57.45 34.30
N SER A 115 26.22 56.76 34.80
CA SER A 115 26.07 55.88 35.99
C SER A 115 24.81 54.98 35.92
N SER A 116 24.77 53.86 36.68
CA SER A 116 23.62 53.20 37.38
C SER A 116 24.12 51.83 37.93
N GLN A 117 24.06 51.49 39.22
CA GLN A 117 22.89 51.13 40.07
C GLN A 117 22.18 49.83 39.60
N THR A 118 21.93 48.80 40.44
CA THR A 118 21.95 48.69 41.93
C THR A 118 22.36 47.28 42.46
N GLU A 119 22.77 47.23 43.74
CA GLU A 119 22.63 46.14 44.76
C GLU A 119 23.19 44.71 44.47
N GLU A 120 24.13 44.18 45.27
CA GLU A 120 23.99 43.50 46.60
C GLU A 120 23.38 42.08 46.53
N LEU A 121 23.98 41.02 47.09
CA LEU A 121 24.63 40.90 48.41
C LEU A 121 25.95 40.07 48.44
N GLN A 122 26.65 40.19 49.57
CA GLN A 122 27.84 39.42 49.98
C GLN A 122 27.41 38.09 50.68
N ALA A 123 28.24 37.14 51.15
CA ALA A 123 29.67 37.15 51.47
C ALA A 123 30.29 35.72 51.60
N ARG A 124 31.61 35.70 51.86
CA ARG A 124 32.41 34.66 52.57
C ARG A 124 32.75 33.31 51.91
N GLN A 125 33.98 33.31 51.39
CA GLN A 125 35.11 32.39 51.65
C GLN A 125 35.03 31.62 53.02
N ALA A 126 35.69 30.47 53.26
CA ALA A 126 36.97 29.99 52.70
C ALA A 126 37.23 28.47 52.93
N ARG A 127 38.26 27.92 52.25
CA ARG A 127 38.88 26.57 52.38
C ARG A 127 38.01 25.40 51.85
N SER A 128 38.55 24.31 51.27
CA SER A 128 39.95 23.88 51.08
C SER A 128 40.21 23.22 49.70
N ARG A 129 41.51 23.05 49.38
CA ARG A 129 42.13 22.54 48.12
C ARG A 129 42.13 20.98 48.05
N PRO A 130 42.50 20.35 46.92
CA PRO A 130 41.91 20.31 45.58
C PRO A 130 41.38 18.90 45.20
N LEU A 131 40.80 18.71 44.01
CA LEU A 131 41.05 17.55 43.11
C LEU A 131 40.33 17.73 41.74
N ASP A 132 40.95 17.14 40.71
CA ASP A 132 40.48 16.76 39.35
C ASP A 132 39.64 17.70 38.45
N GLY A 133 39.91 17.60 37.14
CA GLY A 133 39.25 18.34 36.07
C GLY A 133 38.15 17.55 35.33
N PRO A 134 37.34 18.21 34.48
CA PRO A 134 36.19 17.57 33.83
C PRO A 134 36.59 16.49 32.81
N GLN A 135 36.04 15.29 32.97
CA GLN A 135 36.26 14.17 32.07
C GLN A 135 35.46 14.28 30.75
N THR A 136 35.89 13.55 29.72
CA THR A 136 35.28 13.52 28.39
C THR A 136 33.97 12.73 28.34
N LEU A 137 33.17 13.00 27.31
CA LEU A 137 31.79 12.56 27.13
C LEU A 137 31.71 11.12 26.56
N ASP A 138 32.27 10.14 27.28
CA ASP A 138 32.45 8.74 26.82
C ASP A 138 31.67 7.70 27.66
N GLN A 139 30.70 8.14 28.48
CA GLN A 139 29.99 7.28 29.45
C GLN A 139 28.47 7.25 29.26
N ARG A 140 27.97 7.15 28.02
CA ARG A 140 26.52 6.93 27.76
C ARG A 140 26.14 5.68 26.97
N GLU A 141 27.07 5.03 26.27
CA GLU A 141 26.74 3.91 25.36
C GLU A 141 27.15 2.52 25.89
N LYS A 142 27.86 2.43 27.02
CA LYS A 142 28.31 1.15 27.64
C LYS A 142 27.41 0.64 28.77
N LYS A 143 26.08 0.80 28.66
CA LYS A 143 25.14 0.27 29.66
C LYS A 143 23.80 -0.25 29.08
N GLN A 144 23.86 -0.87 27.91
CA GLN A 144 22.69 -1.50 27.28
C GLN A 144 23.04 -2.75 26.43
N VAL A 145 24.14 -3.46 26.76
CA VAL A 145 24.57 -4.70 26.08
C VAL A 145 25.12 -5.69 27.12
N GLU A 146 24.25 -6.21 28.00
CA GLU A 146 24.57 -7.40 28.83
C GLU A 146 23.35 -8.16 29.43
N GLU A 147 22.12 -7.94 28.93
CA GLU A 147 20.94 -8.70 29.40
C GLU A 147 19.83 -8.86 28.33
N THR A 148 20.04 -9.75 27.35
CA THR A 148 18.96 -10.45 26.63
C THR A 148 19.53 -11.64 25.87
N ASP A 149 19.64 -12.79 26.54
CA ASP A 149 19.86 -14.08 25.86
C ASP A 149 19.01 -15.17 26.53
N GLN A 150 17.69 -15.05 26.34
CA GLN A 150 16.71 -16.10 26.59
C GLN A 150 15.31 -15.77 26.04
N ASN A 151 14.69 -16.80 25.47
CA ASN A 151 13.24 -17.04 25.41
C ASN A 151 12.33 -16.22 24.44
N THR A 152 12.24 -16.73 23.20
CA THR A 152 10.96 -17.26 22.64
C THR A 152 9.79 -16.32 22.26
N GLN A 153 9.49 -16.32 20.95
CA GLN A 153 8.18 -16.13 20.26
C GLN A 153 7.50 -14.74 20.16
N THR A 154 6.78 -14.63 19.03
CA THR A 154 5.63 -13.77 18.71
C THR A 154 5.91 -12.43 18.01
N MET A 155 5.11 -12.18 16.97
CA MET A 155 5.09 -10.95 16.17
C MET A 155 4.42 -9.78 16.90
N PRO A 156 4.86 -8.53 16.67
CA PRO A 156 3.99 -7.37 16.72
C PRO A 156 3.75 -6.74 15.34
N SER A 157 2.72 -5.90 15.24
CA SER A 157 2.23 -5.31 13.99
C SER A 157 2.40 -3.80 13.94
N ARG A 158 2.65 -3.28 12.72
CA ARG A 158 2.15 -2.00 12.17
C ARG A 158 2.47 -0.65 12.87
N SER A 159 3.01 0.24 12.05
CA SER A 159 2.47 1.60 11.79
C SER A 159 2.77 2.74 12.78
N LEU A 160 3.94 3.34 12.61
CA LEU A 160 4.16 4.79 12.59
C LEU A 160 4.93 5.10 11.28
N GLY A 161 4.85 6.27 10.64
CA GLY A 161 4.15 7.52 10.95
C GLY A 161 4.97 8.67 10.33
N ASP A 162 4.48 9.31 9.27
CA ASP A 162 5.30 10.16 8.39
C ASP A 162 5.92 11.40 9.06
N ALA A 163 7.21 11.64 8.77
CA ALA A 163 7.92 12.88 9.04
C ALA A 163 9.06 13.11 8.01
N SER A 164 8.74 13.11 6.71
CA SER A 164 9.73 13.36 5.66
C SER A 164 10.16 14.82 5.61
N VAL A 165 11.46 15.08 5.76
CA VAL A 165 12.04 16.43 5.74
C VAL A 165 12.84 16.63 4.44
N HIS A 166 12.15 17.06 3.37
CA HIS A 166 12.80 17.36 2.08
C HIS A 166 13.52 18.71 2.10
N SER A 167 14.83 18.70 2.32
CA SER A 167 15.71 19.85 2.06
C SER A 167 16.07 19.93 0.57
N SER A 168 15.28 20.65 -0.22
CA SER A 168 15.52 20.85 -1.66
C SER A 168 15.86 22.32 -1.98
N LEU A 169 17.16 22.64 -2.04
CA LEU A 169 17.65 23.94 -2.49
C LEU A 169 17.73 23.97 -4.03
N SER A 170 16.68 24.49 -4.67
CA SER A 170 16.68 24.75 -6.12
C SER A 170 17.04 26.21 -6.40
N SER A 171 18.19 26.44 -7.03
CA SER A 171 18.68 27.77 -7.42
C SER A 171 18.08 28.21 -8.76
N ALA A 172 17.10 29.12 -8.73
CA ALA A 172 16.55 29.75 -9.94
C ALA A 172 17.18 31.13 -10.19
N LEU A 173 17.67 31.35 -11.42
CA LEU A 173 18.17 32.65 -11.89
C LEU A 173 17.05 33.42 -12.62
N PRO A 174 16.77 34.69 -12.26
CA PRO A 174 15.99 35.60 -13.09
C PRO A 174 16.90 36.46 -13.99
N SER A 175 16.55 36.57 -15.27
CA SER A 175 17.08 37.61 -16.18
C SER A 175 16.07 38.75 -16.35
N PRO A 176 16.49 40.01 -16.52
CA PRO A 176 15.59 41.15 -16.45
C PRO A 176 14.87 41.44 -17.79
N SER A 177 13.61 41.86 -17.70
CA SER A 177 12.95 42.70 -18.72
C SER A 177 11.91 43.61 -18.05
N SER A 178 11.55 44.69 -18.73
CA SER A 178 11.10 45.95 -18.14
C SER A 178 9.59 46.20 -18.12
N SER A 179 9.18 47.06 -17.18
CA SER A 179 8.14 48.11 -17.34
C SER A 179 6.70 47.82 -16.90
N LEU A 180 6.20 48.71 -16.00
CA LEU A 180 4.79 49.07 -15.73
C LEU A 180 3.85 47.96 -15.18
N SER A 181 2.83 48.25 -14.35
CA SER A 181 2.43 49.51 -13.71
C SER A 181 1.82 49.26 -12.32
N GLU A 182 1.40 50.33 -11.65
CA GLU A 182 0.74 50.33 -10.34
C GLU A 182 -0.62 49.61 -10.33
N VAL A 183 -0.95 48.96 -9.21
CA VAL A 183 -2.18 49.15 -8.42
C VAL A 183 -2.01 48.46 -7.06
N TRP A 184 -2.30 49.15 -5.96
CA TRP A 184 -2.44 48.54 -4.64
C TRP A 184 -3.92 48.23 -4.38
N GLY A 185 -4.19 47.09 -3.72
CA GLY A 185 -5.53 46.70 -3.31
C GLY A 185 -5.47 45.73 -2.13
N GLU A 186 -6.05 46.11 -1.00
CA GLU A 186 -5.91 45.40 0.27
C GLU A 186 -6.71 44.09 0.32
N LYS A 187 -6.16 43.08 1.00
CA LYS A 187 -6.95 42.37 2.01
C LYS A 187 -6.11 41.79 3.15
N VAL A 188 -6.56 42.03 4.37
CA VAL A 188 -5.93 41.58 5.62
C VAL A 188 -6.14 40.08 5.83
N GLY A 189 -5.10 39.40 6.30
CA GLY A 189 -5.12 37.97 6.65
C GLY A 189 -4.10 37.65 7.74
N MET A 190 -4.37 38.11 8.96
CA MET A 190 -3.43 38.00 10.10
C MET A 190 -3.28 36.54 10.56
N LYS A 191 -2.04 36.08 10.78
CA LYS A 191 -1.71 35.00 11.72
C LYS A 191 -0.27 35.19 12.23
N ASP A 192 -0.10 35.03 13.54
CA ASP A 192 1.08 35.50 14.25
C ASP A 192 2.35 34.71 13.92
N GLY A 193 3.44 35.44 13.71
CA GLY A 193 4.76 34.86 13.47
C GLY A 193 5.56 34.74 14.76
N GLN A 194 5.79 33.51 15.22
CA GLN A 194 6.83 33.23 16.22
C GLN A 194 8.15 32.89 15.52
N SER A 195 8.70 33.88 14.81
CA SER A 195 9.97 33.73 14.08
C SER A 195 11.15 33.67 15.07
N VAL A 196 12.08 32.75 14.84
CA VAL A 196 13.26 32.56 15.69
C VAL A 196 14.10 33.84 15.73
N GLU A 197 14.19 34.45 16.91
CA GLU A 197 14.71 35.80 17.15
C GLU A 197 16.14 35.97 16.60
N GLY A 198 17.04 35.02 16.89
CA GLY A 198 18.42 35.02 16.39
C GLY A 198 18.61 34.79 14.88
N SER A 199 17.57 34.44 14.12
CA SER A 199 17.66 34.35 12.64
C SER A 199 17.47 35.71 11.97
N ASN A 200 16.77 36.66 12.62
CA ASN A 200 16.52 37.98 12.05
C ASN A 200 17.81 38.83 12.10
N ASP A 201 18.48 38.86 13.25
CA ASP A 201 19.73 39.60 13.46
C ASP A 201 20.82 39.21 12.46
N PHE A 202 20.99 37.92 12.19
CA PHE A 202 21.97 37.42 11.21
C PHE A 202 21.63 37.86 9.78
N LEU A 203 20.33 37.86 9.42
CA LEU A 203 19.86 38.33 8.12
C LEU A 203 20.01 39.85 7.97
N GLN A 204 19.78 40.61 9.05
CA GLN A 204 19.95 42.06 9.11
C GLN A 204 21.44 42.46 9.06
N LEU A 205 22.33 41.69 9.71
CA LEU A 205 23.77 41.84 9.62
C LEU A 205 24.28 41.56 8.20
N LEU A 206 23.82 40.48 7.57
CA LEU A 206 24.10 40.17 6.15
C LEU A 206 23.60 41.28 5.22
N LYS A 207 22.41 41.84 5.47
CA LYS A 207 21.85 42.96 4.70
C LYS A 207 22.71 44.23 4.86
N SER A 208 23.12 44.57 6.08
CA SER A 208 24.03 45.71 6.33
C SER A 208 25.41 45.50 5.71
N HIS A 209 25.94 44.27 5.74
CA HIS A 209 27.21 43.94 5.10
C HIS A 209 27.13 44.06 3.57
N LYS A 210 26.03 43.57 2.96
CA LYS A 210 25.74 43.78 1.53
C LYS A 210 25.64 45.27 1.19
N GLU A 211 24.89 46.04 1.97
CA GLU A 211 24.68 47.48 1.74
C GLU A 211 25.99 48.28 1.80
N LYS A 212 26.86 47.98 2.77
CA LYS A 212 28.22 48.54 2.86
C LYS A 212 29.13 48.15 1.69
N LEU A 213 28.98 46.93 1.16
CA LEU A 213 29.69 46.47 -0.04
C LEU A 213 29.21 47.20 -1.29
N GLU A 214 27.90 47.39 -1.45
CA GLU A 214 27.33 48.17 -2.55
C GLU A 214 27.70 49.66 -2.44
N GLU A 215 27.78 50.22 -1.23
CA GLU A 215 28.23 51.58 -0.98
C GLU A 215 29.72 51.76 -1.30
N GLY A 216 30.58 50.87 -0.80
CA GLY A 216 32.01 50.86 -1.14
C GLY A 216 32.27 50.69 -2.65
N MET A 217 31.43 49.91 -3.35
CA MET A 217 31.48 49.80 -4.82
C MET A 217 31.03 51.09 -5.52
N ARG A 218 30.00 51.79 -5.01
CA ARG A 218 29.59 53.11 -5.51
C ARG A 218 30.70 54.15 -5.31
N ASP A 219 31.36 54.14 -4.15
CA ASP A 219 32.44 55.08 -3.83
C ASP A 219 33.71 54.81 -4.63
N LEU A 220 34.10 53.54 -4.80
CA LEU A 220 35.23 53.17 -5.65
C LEU A 220 34.97 53.56 -7.11
N LYS A 221 33.72 53.46 -7.59
CA LYS A 221 33.34 53.95 -8.92
C LYS A 221 33.45 55.48 -9.02
N ARG A 222 32.90 56.23 -8.06
CA ARG A 222 33.04 57.70 -8.01
C ARG A 222 34.51 58.13 -7.99
N LYS A 223 35.34 57.44 -7.21
CA LYS A 223 36.78 57.71 -7.10
C LYS A 223 37.56 57.37 -8.38
N ASN A 224 37.16 56.33 -9.12
CA ASN A 224 37.74 56.06 -10.44
C ASN A 224 37.34 57.15 -11.45
N GLU A 225 36.06 57.56 -11.50
CA GLU A 225 35.58 58.66 -12.35
C GLU A 225 36.26 60.01 -12.03
N GLU A 226 36.72 60.19 -10.79
CA GLU A 226 37.56 61.30 -10.35
C GLU A 226 39.01 61.17 -10.81
N LEU A 227 39.64 60.01 -10.61
CA LEU A 227 41.02 59.74 -11.06
C LEU A 227 41.16 59.78 -12.59
N GLU A 228 40.13 59.43 -13.36
CA GLU A 228 40.13 59.63 -14.81
C GLU A 228 40.12 61.11 -15.19
N ARG A 229 39.38 61.94 -14.44
CA ARG A 229 39.33 63.40 -14.61
C ARG A 229 40.68 64.04 -14.29
N GLU A 230 41.29 63.67 -13.17
CA GLU A 230 42.65 64.11 -12.79
C GLU A 230 43.70 63.67 -13.82
N ARG A 231 43.60 62.43 -14.35
CA ARG A 231 44.47 61.93 -15.43
C ARG A 231 44.36 62.80 -16.68
N GLU A 232 43.13 63.11 -17.10
CA GLU A 232 42.89 63.99 -18.24
C GLU A 232 43.35 65.44 -18.00
N GLU A 233 43.17 65.98 -16.80
CA GLU A 233 43.61 67.34 -16.46
C GLU A 233 45.13 67.45 -16.41
N GLY A 234 45.80 66.46 -15.82
CA GLY A 234 47.26 66.32 -15.90
C GLY A 234 47.76 66.07 -17.33
N GLU A 235 46.96 65.45 -18.20
CA GLU A 235 47.28 65.34 -19.63
C GLU A 235 47.15 66.68 -20.35
N LYS A 236 46.05 67.40 -20.12
CA LYS A 236 45.83 68.77 -20.61
C LYS A 236 46.92 69.73 -20.10
N GLU A 237 47.50 69.49 -18.92
CA GLU A 237 48.66 70.24 -18.42
C GLU A 237 49.99 69.82 -19.08
N ARG A 238 50.29 68.52 -19.19
CA ARG A 238 51.46 68.04 -19.96
C ARG A 238 51.46 68.56 -21.39
N GLU A 239 50.29 68.64 -22.01
CA GLU A 239 50.04 69.21 -23.33
C GLU A 239 50.36 70.72 -23.40
N ARG A 240 49.91 71.52 -22.41
CA ARG A 240 50.30 72.95 -22.28
C ARG A 240 51.81 73.11 -22.10
N MET A 241 52.41 72.27 -21.26
CA MET A 241 53.85 72.31 -20.95
C MET A 241 54.68 71.97 -22.19
N ARG A 242 54.29 70.97 -22.98
CA ARG A 242 54.91 70.62 -24.27
C ARG A 242 54.92 71.82 -25.22
N ARG A 243 53.78 72.47 -25.42
CA ARG A 243 53.66 73.69 -26.27
C ARG A 243 54.56 74.83 -25.80
N CYS A 244 54.77 74.98 -24.48
CA CYS A 244 55.71 75.94 -23.91
C CYS A 244 57.17 75.60 -24.24
N PHE A 245 57.56 74.32 -24.08
CA PHE A 245 58.89 73.84 -24.48
C PHE A 245 59.15 74.04 -25.98
N ASP A 246 58.17 73.76 -26.85
CA ASP A 246 58.33 73.95 -28.29
C ASP A 246 58.45 75.45 -28.67
N GLN A 247 57.72 76.36 -27.99
CA GLN A 247 57.95 77.80 -28.15
C GLN A 247 59.36 78.23 -27.73
N MET A 248 59.89 77.69 -26.63
CA MET A 248 61.25 77.99 -26.17
C MET A 248 62.31 77.40 -27.11
N ARG A 249 62.09 76.19 -27.63
CA ARG A 249 62.96 75.54 -28.61
C ARG A 249 63.04 76.34 -29.92
N ASN A 250 61.90 76.84 -30.41
CA ASN A 250 61.85 77.66 -31.62
C ASN A 250 62.56 79.01 -31.44
N LYS A 251 62.57 79.59 -30.24
CA LYS A 251 63.34 80.81 -29.92
C LYS A 251 64.85 80.60 -29.87
N LEU A 252 65.32 79.37 -29.65
CA LEU A 252 66.75 79.02 -29.58
C LEU A 252 67.37 78.71 -30.96
N ALA A 253 66.57 78.69 -32.03
CA ALA A 253 66.98 78.25 -33.36
C ALA A 253 67.43 79.38 -34.31
N GLN A 254 67.60 80.61 -33.80
CA GLN A 254 67.96 81.78 -34.62
C GLN A 254 69.43 82.19 -34.40
N PRO A 255 70.32 82.06 -35.41
CA PRO A 255 71.73 82.37 -35.26
C PRO A 255 72.02 83.87 -35.46
N GLN A 256 72.95 84.42 -34.67
CA GLN A 256 73.56 85.73 -34.87
C GLN A 256 75.08 85.53 -35.05
N ALA A 257 75.65 86.08 -36.13
CA ALA A 257 77.04 85.85 -36.51
C ALA A 257 77.96 86.99 -36.10
N VAL A 258 79.18 86.66 -35.68
CA VAL A 258 80.30 87.58 -35.48
C VAL A 258 81.56 86.92 -36.06
N ASN A 259 82.26 87.63 -36.94
CA ASN A 259 83.53 87.20 -37.52
C ASN A 259 84.67 88.09 -36.99
N VAL A 260 85.87 87.52 -36.88
CA VAL A 260 87.13 88.21 -36.58
C VAL A 260 88.20 87.71 -37.57
N SER A 261 89.17 88.56 -37.91
CA SER A 261 90.35 88.23 -38.73
C SER A 261 91.53 89.15 -38.35
N ASP A 262 92.72 88.90 -38.90
CA ASP A 262 93.97 88.89 -38.12
C ASP A 262 95.14 89.73 -38.71
N GLU A 263 96.29 89.68 -38.01
CA GLU A 263 97.69 89.65 -38.48
C GLU A 263 98.63 90.89 -38.58
N ALA A 264 99.93 90.55 -38.41
CA ALA A 264 101.18 91.16 -38.90
C ALA A 264 101.87 92.37 -38.18
N ALA A 265 103.19 92.52 -38.40
CA ALA A 265 104.13 93.36 -37.63
C ALA A 265 105.41 93.81 -38.43
N GLN A 266 106.42 94.42 -37.77
CA GLN A 266 107.88 94.05 -37.81
C GLN A 266 108.99 95.17 -37.94
N HIS A 267 109.94 95.20 -36.96
CA HIS A 267 111.42 95.49 -36.98
C HIS A 267 112.15 96.89 -37.13
N ARG A 268 113.15 97.10 -36.21
CA ARG A 268 114.59 97.58 -36.36
C ARG A 268 114.94 99.05 -36.75
N SER A 269 116.16 99.63 -36.57
CA SER A 269 117.40 99.40 -35.73
C SER A 269 118.43 100.57 -35.87
N GLU A 270 119.31 100.80 -34.85
CA GLU A 270 120.77 101.23 -34.86
C GLU A 270 121.31 102.44 -35.71
N ALA A 271 122.43 103.17 -35.46
CA ALA A 271 123.47 103.29 -34.38
C ALA A 271 123.92 104.80 -34.14
N GLN A 272 125.14 105.39 -34.17
CA GLN A 272 126.58 105.02 -34.43
C GLN A 272 127.60 106.20 -34.12
N HIS A 273 128.92 105.94 -33.94
CA HIS A 273 130.13 106.86 -34.09
C HIS A 273 130.40 108.06 -33.09
N SER A 274 131.62 108.62 -32.84
CA SER A 274 133.06 108.29 -33.11
C SER A 274 134.12 109.16 -32.33
N SER A 275 135.33 108.61 -32.07
CA SER A 275 136.73 109.14 -31.82
C SER A 275 137.11 110.65 -31.98
N ASP A 276 138.24 111.22 -31.45
CA ASP A 276 139.49 110.72 -30.77
C ASP A 276 140.31 111.81 -29.99
N CYS A 277 141.49 111.44 -29.44
CA CYS A 277 142.64 112.26 -28.93
C CYS A 277 142.48 113.03 -27.57
N SER A 278 143.51 113.15 -26.70
CA SER A 278 144.99 113.07 -26.85
C SER A 278 145.71 112.40 -25.64
N SER A 279 147.00 112.08 -25.74
CA SER A 279 147.67 110.97 -25.03
C SER A 279 147.70 110.95 -23.49
N LEU A 280 147.53 112.09 -22.80
CA LEU A 280 147.39 112.10 -21.34
C LEU A 280 145.93 111.90 -20.89
N ALA A 281 144.98 112.43 -21.67
CA ALA A 281 143.60 111.97 -21.58
C ALA A 281 143.55 110.47 -21.91
N LYS A 282 144.29 109.97 -22.93
CA LYS A 282 144.28 108.54 -23.29
C LYS A 282 144.61 107.58 -22.15
N LEU A 283 145.36 107.95 -21.10
CA LEU A 283 145.53 107.04 -19.95
C LEU A 283 144.33 107.08 -19.00
N THR A 284 143.77 108.26 -18.73
CA THR A 284 142.53 108.43 -17.95
C THR A 284 141.31 107.86 -18.68
N GLU A 285 141.26 108.00 -20.00
CA GLU A 285 140.26 107.49 -20.93
C GLU A 285 140.45 105.99 -21.17
N GLN A 286 141.68 105.47 -21.24
CA GLN A 286 141.92 104.02 -21.25
C GLN A 286 141.52 103.39 -19.91
N LEU A 287 141.68 104.11 -18.78
CA LEU A 287 141.15 103.70 -17.46
C LEU A 287 139.61 103.84 -17.38
N GLN A 288 139.05 104.92 -17.91
CA GLN A 288 137.61 105.19 -17.91
C GLN A 288 136.86 104.33 -18.94
N ALA A 289 137.56 103.82 -19.96
CA ALA A 289 137.07 102.86 -20.93
C ALA A 289 137.46 101.41 -20.58
N THR A 290 138.45 101.13 -19.72
CA THR A 290 138.49 99.82 -19.03
C THR A 290 137.38 99.76 -18.00
N GLN A 291 137.16 100.81 -17.18
CA GLN A 291 135.99 100.93 -16.30
C GLN A 291 134.66 100.94 -17.09
N GLY A 292 134.63 101.58 -18.27
CA GLY A 292 133.51 101.55 -19.19
C GLY A 292 133.25 100.13 -19.69
N ARG A 293 134.25 99.47 -20.28
CA ARG A 293 134.16 98.06 -20.68
C ARG A 293 133.85 97.11 -19.50
N TYR A 294 134.33 97.39 -18.29
CA TYR A 294 133.96 96.63 -17.09
C TYR A 294 132.49 96.79 -16.78
N ARG A 295 131.97 98.02 -16.78
CA ARG A 295 130.54 98.31 -16.59
C ARG A 295 129.67 97.71 -17.70
N ASP A 296 130.12 97.78 -18.96
CA ASP A 296 129.47 97.14 -20.10
C ASP A 296 129.47 95.61 -19.96
N LEU A 297 130.53 95.03 -19.37
CA LEU A 297 130.65 93.59 -19.10
C LEU A 297 129.83 93.17 -17.88
N GLU A 298 129.72 94.01 -16.87
CA GLU A 298 128.84 93.84 -15.70
C GLU A 298 127.37 93.92 -16.12
N GLU A 299 126.99 94.90 -16.97
CA GLU A 299 125.66 95.01 -17.55
C GLU A 299 125.35 93.86 -18.51
N LYS A 300 126.33 93.41 -19.33
CA LYS A 300 126.17 92.20 -20.15
C LYS A 300 126.08 90.93 -19.30
N LEU A 301 126.80 90.85 -18.18
CA LEU A 301 126.72 89.72 -17.25
C LEU A 301 125.36 89.69 -16.55
N ASP A 302 124.88 90.82 -16.04
CA ASP A 302 123.54 90.99 -15.45
C ASP A 302 122.44 90.75 -16.49
N TYR A 303 122.57 91.23 -17.73
CA TYR A 303 121.65 90.93 -18.83
C TYR A 303 121.65 89.44 -19.18
N LEU A 304 122.81 88.79 -19.28
CA LEU A 304 122.92 87.34 -19.51
C LEU A 304 122.37 86.53 -18.34
N GLN A 305 122.54 87.00 -17.10
CA GLN A 305 122.02 86.38 -15.89
C GLN A 305 120.49 86.54 -15.78
N LYS A 306 119.94 87.72 -16.12
CA LYS A 306 118.50 87.97 -16.26
C LYS A 306 117.89 87.18 -17.40
N SER A 307 118.58 87.11 -18.54
CA SER A 307 118.20 86.28 -19.71
C SER A 307 118.24 84.79 -19.38
N SER A 308 119.22 84.33 -18.58
CA SER A 308 119.21 82.95 -18.07
C SER A 308 118.04 82.74 -17.13
N ALA A 309 117.88 83.57 -16.08
CA ALA A 309 116.74 83.44 -15.19
C ALA A 309 115.38 83.52 -15.93
N GLN A 310 115.28 84.21 -17.06
CA GLN A 310 114.11 84.20 -17.93
C GLN A 310 113.96 82.90 -18.74
N ARG A 311 115.05 82.37 -19.31
CA ARG A 311 115.08 81.03 -19.94
C ARG A 311 114.71 79.95 -18.92
N ASP A 312 115.32 79.97 -17.75
CA ASP A 312 115.10 79.00 -16.67
C ASP A 312 113.62 79.06 -16.18
N ARG A 313 113.02 80.25 -16.10
CA ARG A 313 111.57 80.43 -15.84
C ARG A 313 110.69 79.89 -16.97
N THR A 314 111.03 80.15 -18.23
CA THR A 314 110.25 79.64 -19.38
C THR A 314 110.38 78.13 -19.57
N GLU A 315 111.55 77.56 -19.28
CA GLU A 315 111.79 76.12 -19.26
C GLU A 315 111.06 75.44 -18.10
N ALA A 316 111.04 76.05 -16.90
CA ALA A 316 110.22 75.58 -15.78
C ALA A 316 108.71 75.63 -16.10
N LEU A 317 108.26 76.66 -16.82
CA LEU A 317 106.86 76.82 -17.24
C LEU A 317 106.48 75.82 -18.35
N LEU A 318 107.38 75.56 -19.31
CA LEU A 318 107.23 74.47 -20.29
C LEU A 318 107.16 73.11 -19.59
N LYS A 319 108.11 72.79 -18.70
CA LYS A 319 108.10 71.57 -17.87
C LYS A 319 106.87 71.46 -16.96
N GLN A 320 106.16 72.55 -16.69
CA GLN A 320 104.85 72.49 -16.04
C GLN A 320 103.75 72.18 -17.05
N LYS A 321 103.74 72.84 -18.22
CA LYS A 321 102.78 72.53 -19.29
C LYS A 321 102.90 71.10 -19.82
N ASP A 322 104.10 70.53 -19.88
CA ASP A 322 104.31 69.12 -20.23
C ASP A 322 103.66 68.18 -19.21
N LYS A 323 103.73 68.51 -17.90
CA LYS A 323 103.03 67.75 -16.85
C LYS A 323 101.51 67.94 -16.93
N ASP A 324 101.04 69.16 -17.18
CA ASP A 324 99.62 69.46 -17.33
C ASP A 324 99.05 68.65 -18.51
N CYS A 325 99.73 68.65 -19.66
CA CYS A 325 99.38 67.85 -20.84
C CYS A 325 99.45 66.34 -20.58
N ALA A 326 100.48 65.85 -19.88
CA ALA A 326 100.60 64.44 -19.53
C ALA A 326 99.55 63.99 -18.50
N GLN A 327 99.04 64.90 -17.66
CA GLN A 327 97.91 64.62 -16.77
C GLN A 327 96.60 64.59 -17.55
N LEU A 328 96.33 65.61 -18.39
CA LEU A 328 95.16 65.65 -19.26
C LEU A 328 95.06 64.42 -20.19
N ALA A 329 96.19 63.89 -20.67
CA ALA A 329 96.24 62.65 -21.43
C ALA A 329 95.73 61.44 -20.60
N LYS A 330 96.22 61.27 -19.37
CA LYS A 330 95.76 60.23 -18.44
C LYS A 330 94.30 60.39 -18.07
N ASP A 331 93.85 61.62 -17.84
CA ASP A 331 92.45 61.92 -17.51
C ASP A 331 91.53 61.58 -18.71
N CYS A 332 91.98 61.86 -19.94
CA CYS A 332 91.29 61.43 -21.16
C CYS A 332 91.27 59.90 -21.34
N GLU A 333 92.34 59.19 -20.96
CA GLU A 333 92.39 57.73 -20.97
C GLU A 333 91.48 57.11 -19.89
N ALA A 334 91.46 57.68 -18.68
CA ALA A 334 90.57 57.28 -17.60
C ALA A 334 89.09 57.51 -17.97
N LEU A 335 88.76 58.66 -18.57
CA LEU A 335 87.41 58.95 -19.07
C LEU A 335 87.00 58.02 -20.22
N LYS A 336 87.91 57.66 -21.14
CA LYS A 336 87.65 56.64 -22.17
C LYS A 336 87.39 55.26 -21.55
N ALA A 337 88.19 54.85 -20.55
CA ALA A 337 87.99 53.60 -19.85
C ALA A 337 86.64 53.57 -19.10
N GLN A 338 86.29 54.65 -18.40
CA GLN A 338 85.00 54.80 -17.71
C GLN A 338 83.82 54.77 -18.70
N ALA A 339 83.90 55.50 -19.81
CA ALA A 339 82.87 55.47 -20.85
C ALA A 339 82.72 54.07 -21.48
N THR A 340 83.82 53.34 -21.64
CA THR A 340 83.80 51.96 -22.15
C THR A 340 83.18 50.98 -21.14
N SER A 341 83.47 51.12 -19.84
CA SER A 341 82.83 50.35 -18.76
C SER A 341 81.32 50.59 -18.75
N LEU A 342 80.89 51.86 -18.72
CA LEU A 342 79.48 52.23 -18.71
C LEU A 342 78.73 51.76 -19.97
N LEU A 343 79.38 51.72 -21.14
CA LEU A 343 78.83 51.14 -22.36
C LEU A 343 78.68 49.62 -22.24
N GLY A 344 79.67 48.94 -21.65
CA GLY A 344 79.61 47.50 -21.35
C GLY A 344 78.46 47.17 -20.39
N GLU A 345 78.39 47.86 -19.26
CA GLU A 345 77.31 47.73 -18.28
C GLU A 345 75.93 48.01 -18.91
N LEU A 346 75.80 49.05 -19.73
CA LEU A 346 74.55 49.35 -20.44
C LEU A 346 74.14 48.21 -21.39
N ASN A 347 75.09 47.66 -22.15
CA ASN A 347 74.84 46.52 -23.05
C ASN A 347 74.47 45.24 -22.29
N GLU A 348 75.09 44.97 -21.15
CA GLU A 348 74.73 43.86 -20.26
C GLU A 348 73.30 44.01 -19.71
N ARG A 349 72.94 45.21 -19.21
CA ARG A 349 71.59 45.50 -18.71
C ARG A 349 70.55 45.42 -19.83
N GLN A 350 70.88 45.88 -21.04
CA GLN A 350 70.02 45.73 -22.23
C GLN A 350 69.80 44.25 -22.57
N SER A 351 70.86 43.42 -22.59
CA SER A 351 70.73 41.98 -22.84
C SER A 351 69.91 41.26 -21.74
N CYS A 352 70.02 41.68 -20.48
CA CYS A 352 69.21 41.17 -19.39
C CYS A 352 67.73 41.61 -19.49
N LEU A 353 67.47 42.84 -19.93
CA LEU A 353 66.12 43.34 -20.22
C LEU A 353 65.46 42.52 -21.35
N GLU A 354 66.18 42.30 -22.45
CA GLU A 354 65.70 41.53 -23.61
C GLU A 354 65.36 40.07 -23.24
N LYS A 355 66.19 39.42 -22.41
CA LYS A 355 65.92 38.08 -21.87
C LYS A 355 64.65 38.09 -21.01
N SER A 356 64.52 39.04 -20.08
CA SER A 356 63.34 39.17 -19.22
C SER A 356 62.07 39.47 -20.02
N GLU A 357 62.15 40.29 -21.07
CA GLU A 357 61.04 40.50 -22.00
C GLU A 357 60.64 39.23 -22.77
N HIS A 358 61.61 38.42 -23.19
CA HIS A 358 61.34 37.17 -23.89
C HIS A 358 60.70 36.13 -22.96
N GLU A 359 61.20 36.00 -21.74
CA GLU A 359 60.60 35.18 -20.68
C GLU A 359 59.17 35.65 -20.37
N ARG A 360 58.94 36.97 -20.25
CA ARG A 360 57.59 37.53 -20.08
C ARG A 360 56.67 37.17 -21.24
N LYS A 361 57.10 37.33 -22.50
CA LYS A 361 56.31 36.96 -23.68
C LYS A 361 55.93 35.46 -23.65
N ILE A 362 56.87 34.58 -23.30
CA ILE A 362 56.63 33.14 -23.13
C ILE A 362 55.63 32.87 -21.99
N LEU A 363 55.68 33.62 -20.88
CA LEU A 363 54.74 33.49 -19.77
C LEU A 363 53.34 34.02 -20.12
N ASP A 364 53.24 35.14 -20.84
CA ASP A 364 51.99 35.71 -21.34
C ASP A 364 51.30 34.74 -22.33
N GLU A 365 52.05 34.12 -23.24
CA GLU A 365 51.56 33.08 -24.15
C GLU A 365 51.07 31.83 -23.39
N LYS A 366 51.84 31.36 -22.40
CA LYS A 366 51.44 30.24 -21.53
C LYS A 366 50.17 30.56 -20.77
N LEU A 367 50.05 31.76 -20.18
CA LEU A 367 48.85 32.23 -19.49
C LEU A 367 47.65 32.27 -20.44
N CYS A 368 47.82 32.83 -21.65
CA CYS A 368 46.77 32.82 -22.69
C CYS A 368 46.33 31.40 -23.07
N SER A 369 47.25 30.44 -23.18
CA SER A 369 46.91 29.04 -23.46
C SER A 369 46.14 28.37 -22.31
N LYS A 370 46.54 28.63 -21.06
CA LYS A 370 45.88 28.11 -19.86
C LYS A 370 44.51 28.72 -19.63
N MET A 371 44.34 30.03 -19.89
CA MET A 371 43.06 30.72 -19.85
C MET A 371 42.09 30.15 -20.90
N LYS A 372 42.55 29.89 -22.13
CA LYS A 372 41.73 29.22 -23.16
C LYS A 372 41.33 27.80 -22.75
N ALA A 373 42.25 27.02 -22.18
CA ALA A 373 41.95 25.66 -21.71
C ALA A 373 40.95 25.65 -20.53
N LEU A 374 41.12 26.55 -19.57
CA LEU A 374 40.17 26.77 -18.47
C LEU A 374 38.77 27.07 -19.02
N GLN A 375 38.67 28.03 -19.95
CA GLN A 375 37.40 28.45 -20.54
C GLN A 375 36.72 27.35 -21.39
N VAL A 376 37.44 26.31 -21.81
CA VAL A 376 36.85 25.10 -22.41
C VAL A 376 36.32 24.17 -21.32
N ALA A 377 37.12 23.88 -20.29
CA ALA A 377 36.72 23.03 -19.16
C ALA A 377 35.52 23.60 -18.38
N GLU A 378 35.42 24.93 -18.23
CA GLU A 378 34.26 25.62 -17.63
C GLU A 378 32.98 25.38 -18.44
N ARG A 379 33.05 25.48 -19.77
CA ARG A 379 31.91 25.20 -20.67
C ARG A 379 31.52 23.73 -20.65
N GLU A 380 32.49 22.82 -20.60
CA GLU A 380 32.24 21.39 -20.50
C GLU A 380 31.58 21.03 -19.17
N GLN A 381 32.08 21.55 -18.05
CA GLN A 381 31.43 21.35 -16.74
C GLN A 381 30.01 21.91 -16.72
N GLU A 382 29.77 23.08 -17.31
CA GLU A 382 28.44 23.68 -17.40
C GLU A 382 27.49 22.87 -18.31
N GLN A 383 28.01 22.25 -19.38
CA GLN A 383 27.27 21.30 -20.21
C GLN A 383 26.94 20.01 -19.45
N GLN A 384 27.89 19.47 -18.67
CA GLN A 384 27.66 18.30 -17.80
C GLN A 384 26.60 18.61 -16.72
N ARG A 385 26.67 19.78 -16.05
CA ARG A 385 25.64 20.24 -15.10
C ARG A 385 24.25 20.25 -15.72
N LYS A 386 24.11 20.77 -16.95
CA LYS A 386 22.83 20.77 -17.70
C LYS A 386 22.36 19.36 -18.05
N GLN A 387 23.25 18.45 -18.45
CA GLN A 387 22.93 17.05 -18.69
C GLN A 387 22.47 16.34 -17.40
N HIS A 388 23.14 16.59 -16.26
CA HIS A 388 22.75 16.05 -14.97
C HIS A 388 21.40 16.59 -14.48
N HIS A 389 21.09 17.88 -14.70
CA HIS A 389 19.79 18.46 -14.38
C HIS A 389 18.66 17.80 -15.19
N VAL A 390 18.82 17.66 -16.51
CA VAL A 390 17.83 16.97 -17.37
C VAL A 390 17.68 15.49 -16.99
N ALA A 391 18.77 14.82 -16.58
CA ALA A 391 18.71 13.45 -16.08
C ALA A 391 17.96 13.36 -14.73
N MET A 392 18.19 14.31 -13.82
CA MET A 392 17.48 14.40 -12.54
C MET A 392 15.99 14.64 -12.77
N ASP A 393 15.61 15.60 -13.62
CA ASP A 393 14.21 15.92 -13.91
C ASP A 393 13.47 14.73 -14.53
N LYS A 394 14.14 13.99 -15.44
CA LYS A 394 13.63 12.73 -16.00
C LYS A 394 13.40 11.67 -14.91
N LEU A 395 14.33 11.52 -13.97
CA LEU A 395 14.20 10.57 -12.87
C LEU A 395 13.09 10.98 -11.89
N LEU A 396 12.96 12.27 -11.57
CA LEU A 396 11.86 12.81 -10.76
C LEU A 396 10.50 12.54 -11.40
N LEU A 397 10.37 12.77 -12.72
CA LEU A 397 9.14 12.48 -13.47
C LEU A 397 8.83 10.96 -13.51
N GLN A 398 9.86 10.11 -13.64
CA GLN A 398 9.67 8.65 -13.53
C GLN A 398 9.19 8.26 -12.13
N THR A 399 9.83 8.75 -11.06
CA THR A 399 9.40 8.51 -9.67
C THR A 399 7.96 8.94 -9.44
N GLN A 400 7.58 10.15 -9.86
CA GLN A 400 6.20 10.65 -9.74
C GLN A 400 5.19 9.79 -10.52
N SER A 401 5.57 9.28 -11.71
CA SER A 401 4.71 8.36 -12.48
C SER A 401 4.52 7.00 -11.78
N LEU A 402 5.57 6.49 -11.12
CA LEU A 402 5.50 5.24 -10.36
C LEU A 402 4.73 5.41 -9.04
N GLU A 403 4.89 6.54 -8.35
CA GLU A 403 4.13 6.89 -7.14
C GLU A 403 2.63 7.03 -7.43
N THR A 404 2.27 7.67 -8.55
CA THR A 404 0.85 7.81 -8.95
C THR A 404 0.24 6.47 -9.35
N ALA A 405 0.95 5.63 -10.11
CA ALA A 405 0.53 4.26 -10.41
C ALA A 405 0.38 3.39 -9.14
N LEU A 406 1.35 3.47 -8.22
CA LEU A 406 1.32 2.73 -6.96
C LEU A 406 0.20 3.23 -6.02
N LYS A 407 -0.17 4.52 -6.10
CA LYS A 407 -1.34 5.08 -5.42
C LYS A 407 -2.66 4.55 -6.01
N THR A 408 -2.78 4.39 -7.33
CA THR A 408 -3.96 3.79 -7.95
C THR A 408 -4.07 2.29 -7.64
N GLU A 409 -2.96 1.54 -7.70
CA GLU A 409 -2.94 0.11 -7.31
C GLU A 409 -3.37 -0.09 -5.86
N ARG A 410 -2.87 0.73 -4.92
CA ARG A 410 -3.33 0.73 -3.53
C ARG A 410 -4.84 0.95 -3.41
N HIS A 411 -5.43 1.82 -4.23
CA HIS A 411 -6.87 2.02 -4.23
C HIS A 411 -7.62 0.79 -4.77
N VAL A 412 -7.20 0.23 -5.92
CA VAL A 412 -7.79 -0.99 -6.49
C VAL A 412 -7.78 -2.14 -5.48
N VAL A 413 -6.64 -2.39 -4.82
CA VAL A 413 -6.52 -3.41 -3.76
C VAL A 413 -7.48 -3.17 -2.60
N THR A 414 -7.78 -1.91 -2.23
CA THR A 414 -8.80 -1.63 -1.20
C THR A 414 -10.24 -1.86 -1.67
N GLU A 415 -10.57 -1.63 -2.95
CA GLU A 415 -11.90 -1.96 -3.49
C GLU A 415 -12.08 -3.47 -3.69
N GLU A 416 -11.08 -4.20 -4.21
CA GLU A 416 -11.14 -5.66 -4.31
C GLU A 416 -11.24 -6.32 -2.92
N LYS A 417 -10.59 -5.76 -1.90
CA LYS A 417 -10.77 -6.23 -0.51
C LYS A 417 -12.22 -6.04 -0.03
N LYS A 418 -12.87 -4.92 -0.34
CA LYS A 418 -14.30 -4.71 0.01
C LYS A 418 -15.19 -5.72 -0.71
N LYS A 419 -14.98 -5.95 -2.01
CA LYS A 419 -15.71 -6.94 -2.80
C LYS A 419 -15.53 -8.36 -2.24
N LEU A 420 -14.31 -8.73 -1.85
CA LEU A 420 -14.04 -10.01 -1.19
C LEU A 420 -14.82 -10.16 0.12
N THR A 421 -14.84 -9.14 0.98
CA THR A 421 -15.62 -9.17 2.23
C THR A 421 -17.13 -9.21 1.97
N GLN A 422 -17.64 -8.53 0.95
CA GLN A 422 -19.04 -8.63 0.51
C GLN A 422 -19.38 -10.05 0.01
N LEU A 423 -18.51 -10.66 -0.79
CA LEU A 423 -18.69 -12.02 -1.29
C LEU A 423 -18.62 -13.07 -0.17
N GLN A 424 -17.69 -12.90 0.78
CA GLN A 424 -17.62 -13.72 2.00
C GLN A 424 -18.92 -13.62 2.81
N HIS A 425 -19.44 -12.41 3.02
CA HIS A 425 -20.71 -12.22 3.72
C HIS A 425 -21.89 -12.87 2.98
N ALA A 426 -22.00 -12.67 1.66
CA ALA A 426 -23.04 -13.28 0.83
C ALA A 426 -22.97 -14.82 0.87
N TYR A 427 -21.77 -15.41 0.84
CA TYR A 427 -21.55 -16.85 1.01
C TYR A 427 -22.00 -17.33 2.39
N THR A 428 -21.67 -16.61 3.47
CA THR A 428 -22.12 -16.93 4.83
C THR A 428 -23.65 -16.88 4.96
N CYS A 429 -24.32 -15.90 4.32
CA CYS A 429 -25.78 -15.85 4.25
C CYS A 429 -26.34 -17.07 3.52
N LEU A 430 -25.90 -17.35 2.29
CA LEU A 430 -26.36 -18.50 1.51
C LEU A 430 -26.16 -19.83 2.24
N PHE A 431 -25.02 -20.01 2.93
CA PHE A 431 -24.75 -21.20 3.72
C PHE A 431 -25.72 -21.36 4.90
N ARG A 432 -25.95 -20.28 5.66
CA ARG A 432 -26.93 -20.25 6.77
C ARG A 432 -28.35 -20.51 6.27
N ASP A 433 -28.72 -19.93 5.14
CA ASP A 433 -30.07 -20.03 4.59
C ASP A 433 -30.32 -21.44 4.03
N TYR A 434 -29.28 -22.09 3.46
CA TYR A 434 -29.30 -23.52 3.09
C TYR A 434 -29.40 -24.45 4.31
N ASP A 435 -28.60 -24.22 5.36
CA ASP A 435 -28.65 -25.00 6.62
C ASP A 435 -30.01 -24.85 7.32
N THR A 436 -30.58 -23.64 7.33
CA THR A 436 -31.93 -23.36 7.82
C THR A 436 -32.97 -24.12 7.00
N LYS A 437 -32.85 -24.08 5.67
CA LYS A 437 -33.73 -24.83 4.77
C LYS A 437 -33.67 -26.33 5.04
N LEU A 438 -32.47 -26.91 5.09
CA LEU A 438 -32.24 -28.34 5.36
C LEU A 438 -32.89 -28.79 6.68
N LYS A 439 -32.78 -27.97 7.73
CA LYS A 439 -33.43 -28.22 9.04
C LYS A 439 -34.95 -28.13 8.97
N SER A 440 -35.50 -27.19 8.20
CA SER A 440 -36.96 -27.04 8.04
C SER A 440 -37.59 -28.17 7.22
N GLU A 441 -36.98 -28.56 6.08
CA GLU A 441 -37.46 -29.67 5.26
C GLU A 441 -37.25 -31.02 5.94
N GLY A 442 -36.13 -31.20 6.67
CA GLY A 442 -35.92 -32.38 7.52
C GLY A 442 -36.97 -32.49 8.62
N GLY A 443 -37.35 -31.38 9.26
CA GLY A 443 -38.42 -31.33 10.26
C GLY A 443 -39.79 -31.74 9.71
N ASP A 444 -40.22 -31.13 8.60
CA ASP A 444 -41.49 -31.47 7.93
C ASP A 444 -41.55 -32.94 7.52
N LEU A 445 -40.47 -33.47 6.93
CA LEU A 445 -40.40 -34.87 6.50
C LEU A 445 -40.45 -35.84 7.68
N CYS A 446 -39.81 -35.52 8.81
CA CYS A 446 -39.91 -36.33 10.03
C CYS A 446 -41.34 -36.31 10.59
N SER A 447 -41.96 -35.14 10.78
CA SER A 447 -43.33 -35.06 11.31
C SER A 447 -44.36 -35.76 10.40
N ARG A 448 -44.20 -35.66 9.08
CA ARG A 448 -45.06 -36.36 8.10
C ARG A 448 -44.81 -37.87 8.07
N LEU A 449 -43.60 -38.33 8.37
CA LEU A 449 -43.31 -39.76 8.57
C LEU A 449 -44.00 -40.27 9.84
N GLU A 450 -43.85 -39.57 10.97
CA GLU A 450 -44.54 -39.90 12.23
C GLU A 450 -46.07 -39.92 12.09
N GLU A 451 -46.64 -39.03 11.28
CA GLU A 451 -48.07 -39.04 10.94
C GLU A 451 -48.47 -40.24 10.09
N ALA A 452 -47.66 -40.60 9.09
CA ALA A 452 -47.89 -41.78 8.26
C ALA A 452 -47.77 -43.08 9.07
N GLU A 453 -46.80 -43.18 9.98
CA GLU A 453 -46.63 -44.32 10.90
C GLU A 453 -47.82 -44.45 11.87
N ARG A 454 -48.26 -43.33 12.48
CA ARG A 454 -49.49 -43.32 13.30
C ARG A 454 -50.74 -43.73 12.50
N ALA A 455 -50.87 -43.26 11.26
CA ALA A 455 -51.97 -43.64 10.38
C ALA A 455 -51.91 -45.11 9.93
N LEU A 456 -50.72 -45.70 9.82
CA LEU A 456 -50.54 -47.13 9.55
C LEU A 456 -50.87 -47.97 10.78
N ALA A 457 -50.47 -47.56 11.99
CA ALA A 457 -50.86 -48.22 13.24
C ALA A 457 -52.39 -48.25 13.42
N LEU A 458 -53.08 -47.12 13.24
CA LEU A 458 -54.55 -47.06 13.31
C LEU A 458 -55.25 -47.92 12.24
N LYS A 459 -54.64 -48.09 11.06
CA LYS A 459 -55.13 -49.01 10.03
C LYS A 459 -54.88 -50.46 10.40
N GLN A 460 -53.77 -50.78 11.06
CA GLN A 460 -53.47 -52.12 11.55
C GLN A 460 -54.45 -52.52 12.66
N ASP A 461 -54.71 -51.64 13.64
CA ASP A 461 -55.73 -51.83 14.67
C ASP A 461 -57.13 -52.10 14.08
N LEU A 462 -57.50 -51.41 13.01
CA LEU A 462 -58.76 -51.61 12.30
C LEU A 462 -58.78 -52.95 11.54
N ILE A 463 -57.68 -53.31 10.88
CA ILE A 463 -57.53 -54.61 10.19
C ILE A 463 -57.66 -55.76 11.18
N ASP A 464 -57.07 -55.65 12.38
CA ASP A 464 -57.08 -56.74 13.36
C ASP A 464 -58.44 -56.86 14.06
N LYS A 465 -59.17 -55.76 14.29
CA LYS A 465 -60.60 -55.80 14.68
C LYS A 465 -61.47 -56.46 13.62
N LEU A 466 -61.29 -56.10 12.35
CA LEU A 466 -62.05 -56.70 11.25
C LEU A 466 -61.75 -58.20 11.09
N LYS A 467 -60.54 -58.67 11.42
CA LYS A 467 -60.23 -60.12 11.51
C LYS A 467 -60.96 -60.80 12.67
N GLU A 468 -61.01 -60.16 13.85
CA GLU A 468 -61.73 -60.67 15.02
C GLU A 468 -63.24 -60.79 14.73
N GLU A 469 -63.85 -59.75 14.14
CA GLU A 469 -65.24 -59.76 13.68
C GLU A 469 -65.51 -60.86 12.64
N VAL A 470 -64.61 -61.04 11.66
CA VAL A 470 -64.74 -62.09 10.63
C VAL A 470 -64.65 -63.49 11.24
N GLU A 471 -63.75 -63.73 12.20
CA GLU A 471 -63.63 -65.04 12.85
C GLU A 471 -64.83 -65.32 13.79
N GLN A 472 -65.38 -64.30 14.45
CA GLN A 472 -66.64 -64.39 15.20
C GLN A 472 -67.85 -64.70 14.29
N GLN A 473 -67.92 -64.04 13.13
CA GLN A 473 -68.94 -64.32 12.11
C GLN A 473 -68.79 -65.73 11.54
N LYS A 474 -67.55 -66.21 11.33
CA LYS A 474 -67.26 -67.57 10.89
C LYS A 474 -67.69 -68.63 11.91
N GLY A 475 -67.38 -68.46 13.19
CA GLY A 475 -67.91 -69.33 14.25
C GLY A 475 -69.44 -69.33 14.36
N SER A 476 -70.08 -68.20 14.02
CA SER A 476 -71.54 -68.12 13.90
C SER A 476 -72.06 -68.86 12.66
N LEU A 477 -71.37 -68.76 11.53
CA LEU A 477 -71.71 -69.42 10.26
C LEU A 477 -71.59 -70.96 10.35
N GLU A 478 -70.67 -71.48 11.17
CA GLU A 478 -70.55 -72.91 11.46
C GLU A 478 -71.81 -73.53 12.09
N THR A 479 -72.72 -72.71 12.65
CA THR A 479 -74.03 -73.19 13.13
C THR A 479 -75.05 -73.45 12.00
N VAL A 480 -74.90 -72.80 10.83
CA VAL A 480 -75.88 -72.87 9.73
C VAL A 480 -75.96 -74.28 9.13
N PRO A 481 -74.86 -75.02 8.87
CA PRO A 481 -74.94 -76.43 8.47
C PRO A 481 -75.64 -77.32 9.50
N VAL A 482 -75.46 -77.07 10.80
CA VAL A 482 -76.09 -77.84 11.89
C VAL A 482 -77.60 -77.62 11.91
N LEU A 483 -78.05 -76.35 11.84
CA LEU A 483 -79.46 -75.99 11.78
C LEU A 483 -80.13 -76.48 10.48
N THR A 484 -79.39 -76.48 9.37
CA THR A 484 -79.86 -77.03 8.08
C THR A 484 -80.08 -78.54 8.20
N ALA A 485 -79.10 -79.29 8.72
CA ALA A 485 -79.24 -80.73 8.95
C ALA A 485 -80.37 -81.06 9.94
N GLN A 486 -80.56 -80.25 10.99
CA GLN A 486 -81.68 -80.41 11.93
C GLN A 486 -83.04 -80.23 11.24
N ALA A 487 -83.17 -79.23 10.36
CA ALA A 487 -84.39 -79.01 9.57
C ALA A 487 -84.64 -80.15 8.55
N GLU A 488 -83.59 -80.69 7.94
CA GLU A 488 -83.69 -81.86 7.05
C GLU A 488 -84.11 -83.13 7.81
N ILE A 489 -83.59 -83.37 9.01
CA ILE A 489 -84.00 -84.48 9.88
C ILE A 489 -85.47 -84.35 10.27
N TYR A 490 -85.92 -83.19 10.80
CA TYR A 490 -87.33 -83.01 11.15
C TYR A 490 -88.28 -83.13 9.95
N LYS A 491 -87.83 -82.73 8.75
CA LYS A 491 -88.58 -82.94 7.50
C LYS A 491 -88.66 -84.43 7.14
N ALA A 492 -87.60 -85.21 7.33
CA ALA A 492 -87.60 -86.65 7.11
C ALA A 492 -88.49 -87.38 8.14
N ASP A 493 -88.38 -87.04 9.42
CA ASP A 493 -89.22 -87.58 10.51
C ASP A 493 -90.70 -87.31 10.27
N PHE A 494 -91.05 -86.07 9.89
CA PHE A 494 -92.43 -85.70 9.54
C PHE A 494 -92.97 -86.49 8.35
N LEU A 495 -92.16 -86.71 7.30
CA LEU A 495 -92.56 -87.51 6.14
C LEU A 495 -92.74 -88.98 6.52
N ALA A 496 -91.87 -89.54 7.36
CA ALA A 496 -91.95 -90.92 7.85
C ALA A 496 -93.18 -91.15 8.74
N GLU A 497 -93.48 -90.23 9.67
CA GLU A 497 -94.70 -90.28 10.49
C GLU A 497 -95.94 -90.12 9.60
N ARG A 498 -95.92 -89.23 8.60
CA ARG A 498 -97.05 -89.10 7.65
C ARG A 498 -97.28 -90.38 6.84
N GLU A 499 -96.22 -91.00 6.32
CA GLU A 499 -96.32 -92.28 5.60
C GLU A 499 -96.82 -93.41 6.50
N ALA A 500 -96.37 -93.46 7.76
CA ALA A 500 -96.89 -94.40 8.76
C ALA A 500 -98.38 -94.14 9.07
N ARG A 501 -98.80 -92.87 9.14
CA ARG A 501 -100.19 -92.43 9.36
C ARG A 501 -101.10 -92.78 8.18
N GLU A 502 -100.63 -92.58 6.95
CA GLU A 502 -101.29 -92.97 5.71
C GLU A 502 -101.49 -94.50 5.67
N LYS A 503 -100.43 -95.28 5.92
CA LYS A 503 -100.48 -96.75 6.03
C LYS A 503 -101.40 -97.25 7.14
N LEU A 504 -101.49 -96.54 8.26
CA LEU A 504 -102.41 -96.87 9.35
C LEU A 504 -103.87 -96.57 8.96
N ASN A 505 -104.14 -95.45 8.28
CA ASN A 505 -105.48 -95.11 7.82
C ASN A 505 -105.95 -96.07 6.72
N GLN A 506 -105.08 -96.46 5.79
CA GLN A 506 -105.38 -97.48 4.78
C GLN A 506 -105.80 -98.81 5.43
N LYS A 507 -105.03 -99.30 6.43
CA LYS A 507 -105.41 -100.51 7.19
C LYS A 507 -106.70 -100.35 7.98
N LYS A 508 -106.99 -99.15 8.50
CA LYS A 508 -108.27 -98.86 9.17
C LYS A 508 -109.43 -98.94 8.17
N GLU A 509 -109.28 -98.40 6.97
CA GLU A 509 -110.29 -98.47 5.90
C GLU A 509 -110.49 -99.92 5.43
N GLU A 510 -109.42 -100.68 5.19
CA GLU A 510 -109.48 -102.12 4.90
C GLU A 510 -110.25 -102.92 5.97
N LEU A 511 -110.01 -102.64 7.26
CA LEU A 511 -110.71 -103.30 8.37
C LEU A 511 -112.16 -102.82 8.53
N GLN A 512 -112.45 -101.56 8.19
CA GLN A 512 -113.79 -100.99 8.26
C GLN A 512 -114.67 -101.47 7.09
N ASP A 513 -114.09 -101.72 5.92
CA ASP A 513 -114.74 -102.43 4.81
C ASP A 513 -114.98 -103.90 5.15
N GLN A 514 -114.01 -104.60 5.74
CA GLN A 514 -114.20 -105.98 6.23
C GLN A 514 -115.32 -106.08 7.27
N LEU A 515 -115.40 -105.12 8.22
CA LEU A 515 -116.48 -105.03 9.19
C LEU A 515 -117.83 -104.77 8.51
N THR A 516 -117.87 -103.88 7.50
CA THR A 516 -119.08 -103.57 6.75
C THR A 516 -119.56 -104.79 5.96
N GLN A 517 -118.65 -105.50 5.28
CA GLN A 517 -118.94 -106.76 4.59
C GLN A 517 -119.49 -107.80 5.58
N ALA A 518 -118.86 -108.01 6.73
CA ALA A 518 -119.32 -108.93 7.76
C ALA A 518 -120.71 -108.56 8.30
N LEU A 519 -121.01 -107.27 8.49
CA LEU A 519 -122.35 -106.80 8.88
C LEU A 519 -123.39 -107.07 7.77
N THR A 520 -123.06 -106.81 6.50
CA THR A 520 -123.97 -107.14 5.39
C THR A 520 -124.20 -108.64 5.23
N GLU A 521 -123.20 -109.48 5.49
CA GLU A 521 -123.34 -110.93 5.48
C GLU A 521 -124.19 -111.43 6.66
N ILE A 522 -124.02 -110.85 7.85
CA ILE A 522 -124.89 -111.10 9.00
C ILE A 522 -126.34 -110.74 8.69
N ASP A 523 -126.60 -109.61 8.04
CA ASP A 523 -127.96 -109.21 7.65
C ASP A 523 -128.52 -110.04 6.48
N ARG A 524 -127.67 -110.47 5.53
CA ARG A 524 -128.02 -111.45 4.49
C ARG A 524 -128.43 -112.78 5.11
N LEU A 525 -127.71 -113.26 6.12
CA LEU A 525 -128.02 -114.47 6.87
C LEU A 525 -129.28 -114.33 7.74
N LYS A 526 -129.57 -113.14 8.30
CA LYS A 526 -130.87 -112.85 8.94
C LYS A 526 -132.04 -112.87 7.94
N GLN A 527 -131.84 -112.34 6.74
CA GLN A 527 -132.82 -112.40 5.66
C GLN A 527 -133.03 -113.84 5.18
N GLU A 528 -131.98 -114.65 5.07
CA GLU A 528 -132.11 -116.09 4.83
C GLU A 528 -132.82 -116.81 5.99
N ALA A 529 -132.50 -116.51 7.25
CA ALA A 529 -133.17 -117.14 8.39
C ALA A 529 -134.67 -116.82 8.43
N THR A 530 -135.06 -115.57 8.14
CA THR A 530 -136.47 -115.18 8.03
C THR A 530 -137.15 -115.70 6.77
N SER A 531 -136.43 -115.92 5.66
CA SER A 531 -136.99 -116.59 4.48
C SER A 531 -137.21 -118.09 4.71
N ARG A 532 -136.26 -118.76 5.39
CA ARG A 532 -136.39 -120.17 5.83
C ARG A 532 -137.58 -120.32 6.78
N ALA A 533 -137.72 -119.45 7.79
CA ALA A 533 -138.87 -119.45 8.70
C ALA A 533 -140.22 -119.25 7.96
N ARG A 534 -140.29 -118.38 6.94
CA ARG A 534 -141.48 -118.22 6.08
C ARG A 534 -141.77 -119.46 5.23
N ILE A 535 -140.75 -120.12 4.70
CA ILE A 535 -140.89 -121.37 3.92
C ILE A 535 -141.38 -122.51 4.82
N GLU A 536 -140.88 -122.59 6.05
CA GLU A 536 -141.30 -123.55 7.07
C GLU A 536 -142.77 -123.33 7.49
N GLN A 537 -143.17 -122.07 7.66
CA GLN A 537 -144.56 -121.67 7.92
C GLN A 537 -145.53 -121.96 6.76
N MET A 538 -145.04 -122.05 5.51
CA MET A 538 -145.85 -122.50 4.36
C MET A 538 -146.00 -124.03 4.29
N LYS A 539 -144.99 -124.80 4.72
CA LYS A 539 -145.06 -126.28 4.71
C LYS A 539 -146.12 -126.85 5.66
N LEU A 540 -146.45 -126.13 6.74
CA LEU A 540 -147.39 -126.55 7.79
C LEU A 540 -148.89 -126.39 7.45
N ARG A 541 -149.28 -126.28 6.17
CA ARG A 541 -150.68 -125.97 5.77
C ARG A 541 -151.37 -126.99 4.85
N HIS A 542 -150.74 -128.08 4.45
CA HIS A 542 -151.28 -128.99 3.44
C HIS A 542 -151.10 -130.50 3.76
N LEU A 543 -151.40 -130.92 5.00
CA LEU A 543 -151.49 -132.36 5.32
C LEU A 543 -152.26 -132.65 6.63
N GLU A 544 -153.58 -132.51 6.65
CA GLU A 544 -154.51 -133.34 7.45
C GLU A 544 -155.98 -133.00 7.17
N ASP A 545 -156.87 -134.01 7.27
CA ASP A 545 -158.33 -133.83 7.32
C ASP A 545 -158.98 -135.13 7.86
N PHE A 546 -159.44 -135.16 9.13
CA PHE A 546 -160.53 -135.97 9.73
C PHE A 546 -160.60 -135.70 11.27
N PRO A 547 -161.75 -135.82 11.98
CA PRO A 547 -162.02 -134.89 13.11
C PRO A 547 -162.45 -135.48 14.48
N THR A 548 -162.30 -134.71 15.58
CA THR A 548 -163.22 -134.75 16.77
C THR A 548 -163.21 -133.46 17.66
N ARG A 549 -164.37 -132.77 17.80
CA ARG A 549 -164.95 -132.04 18.98
C ARG A 549 -164.01 -131.21 19.93
N ALA A 550 -164.04 -129.86 20.00
CA ALA A 550 -165.04 -128.91 20.61
C ALA A 550 -165.19 -129.02 22.17
N PRO A 551 -165.35 -127.93 22.98
CA PRO A 551 -166.23 -126.73 22.82
C PRO A 551 -165.52 -125.34 22.85
N HIS A 552 -166.05 -124.24 22.27
CA HIS A 552 -167.09 -123.28 22.76
C HIS A 552 -166.63 -122.45 24.01
N ILE A 553 -166.97 -121.15 24.25
CA ILE A 553 -168.24 -120.39 24.05
C ILE A 553 -167.98 -118.96 23.39
N PRO A 554 -168.54 -117.73 23.73
CA PRO A 554 -168.85 -116.70 22.69
C PRO A 554 -168.35 -115.21 23.00
N PRO A 555 -169.07 -114.04 22.84
CA PRO A 555 -168.49 -112.72 22.48
C PRO A 555 -168.84 -111.59 23.55
N PRO A 556 -169.11 -110.25 23.32
CA PRO A 556 -169.19 -109.39 22.11
C PRO A 556 -168.74 -107.88 22.19
N GLN A 557 -168.86 -107.15 21.05
CA GLN A 557 -169.25 -105.70 20.86
C GLN A 557 -168.46 -104.55 21.59
N ALA A 558 -168.50 -103.25 21.21
CA ALA A 558 -168.71 -102.52 19.93
C ALA A 558 -168.45 -100.98 20.12
N PHE A 559 -168.50 -100.20 19.01
CA PHE A 559 -168.74 -98.73 18.88
C PHE A 559 -167.68 -97.63 19.23
N ASN A 560 -167.41 -96.80 18.20
CA ASN A 560 -167.38 -95.31 18.15
C ASN A 560 -166.31 -94.39 18.81
N THR A 561 -165.97 -93.35 18.03
CA THR A 561 -165.59 -91.95 18.37
C THR A 561 -164.15 -91.56 18.80
N VAL A 562 -163.91 -90.24 18.91
CA VAL A 562 -162.67 -89.42 18.77
C VAL A 562 -162.75 -88.24 19.79
N PRO A 563 -161.70 -87.47 20.25
CA PRO A 563 -160.22 -87.52 20.19
C PRO A 563 -159.65 -87.80 21.64
N PRO A 564 -158.63 -87.15 22.30
CA PRO A 564 -157.54 -86.21 21.96
C PRO A 564 -156.14 -86.52 22.61
N ALA A 565 -155.26 -85.51 22.75
CA ALA A 565 -153.97 -85.49 23.50
C ALA A 565 -154.01 -84.49 24.69
N PRO A 566 -153.04 -84.42 25.65
CA PRO A 566 -151.81 -83.57 25.45
C PRO A 566 -150.54 -83.86 26.35
N SER A 567 -149.45 -83.06 26.15
CA SER A 567 -148.49 -82.54 27.18
C SER A 567 -147.55 -83.47 28.02
N PHE A 568 -146.40 -83.06 28.63
CA PHE A 568 -145.57 -81.82 28.55
C PHE A 568 -144.13 -81.99 29.16
N ARG A 569 -143.12 -81.27 28.60
CA ARG A 569 -141.88 -80.65 29.23
C ARG A 569 -140.93 -81.53 30.07
N HIS A 570 -139.70 -81.13 30.46
CA HIS A 570 -138.96 -79.84 30.59
C HIS A 570 -137.53 -80.00 29.97
N GLN A 571 -136.60 -79.03 29.76
CA GLN A 571 -136.45 -77.55 29.68
C GLN A 571 -135.11 -77.28 28.92
N GLY A 572 -134.62 -76.06 28.59
CA GLY A 572 -135.07 -74.67 28.75
C GLY A 572 -134.09 -73.68 28.05
N LEU A 573 -134.49 -72.42 27.88
CA LEU A 573 -133.84 -71.27 27.19
C LEU A 573 -134.21 -69.98 27.97
N PRO A 574 -133.82 -68.72 27.60
CA PRO A 574 -132.62 -68.12 26.94
C PRO A 574 -132.07 -66.97 27.87
N PRO A 575 -131.89 -65.64 27.56
CA PRO A 575 -131.56 -64.87 26.32
C PRO A 575 -130.59 -63.63 26.43
N LEU A 576 -130.25 -63.05 25.26
CA LEU A 576 -130.12 -61.58 24.92
C LEU A 576 -128.91 -60.71 25.37
N GLY A 577 -128.67 -59.66 24.54
CA GLY A 577 -127.61 -58.62 24.66
C GLY A 577 -126.36 -58.96 23.83
N ASP A 578 -125.91 -58.25 22.79
CA ASP A 578 -126.08 -56.89 22.23
C ASP A 578 -125.17 -55.77 22.77
N GLN A 579 -124.04 -55.60 22.04
CA GLN A 579 -123.08 -54.49 21.89
C GLN A 579 -121.88 -55.06 21.11
N GLY A 580 -121.15 -54.33 20.26
CA GLY A 580 -121.28 -52.94 19.87
C GLY A 580 -119.89 -52.35 19.58
N ALA A 581 -119.71 -51.74 18.40
CA ALA A 581 -118.44 -51.17 17.88
C ALA A 581 -117.31 -52.19 17.60
N ALA A 582 -116.30 -51.90 16.76
CA ALA A 582 -116.25 -51.07 15.53
C ALA A 582 -114.86 -51.26 14.88
N GLY A 583 -114.78 -51.11 13.55
CA GLY A 583 -113.53 -51.12 12.77
C GLY A 583 -112.97 -52.53 12.49
N ALA A 584 -112.32 -52.77 11.37
CA ALA A 584 -112.22 -51.99 10.12
C ALA A 584 -111.88 -52.95 8.98
N GLU A 585 -112.06 -52.54 7.72
CA GLU A 585 -111.54 -53.33 6.60
C GLU A 585 -110.01 -53.20 6.53
N GLU A 586 -109.30 -54.32 6.55
CA GLU A 586 -107.87 -54.36 6.25
C GLU A 586 -107.69 -54.72 4.77
N LEU A 587 -107.98 -53.76 3.89
CA LEU A 587 -107.56 -53.83 2.49
C LEU A 587 -106.02 -53.85 2.43
N PRO A 588 -105.39 -54.59 1.49
CA PRO A 588 -103.95 -54.52 1.28
C PRO A 588 -103.51 -53.09 0.93
N ASP A 589 -102.48 -52.60 1.61
CA ASP A 589 -101.97 -51.23 1.46
C ASP A 589 -101.18 -51.09 0.14
N LEU A 590 -101.90 -50.76 -0.94
CA LEU A 590 -101.37 -50.67 -2.32
C LEU A 590 -100.57 -49.38 -2.52
N CYS A 591 -99.39 -49.31 -1.91
CA CYS A 591 -98.50 -48.15 -1.98
C CYS A 591 -97.30 -48.33 -2.93
N CYS A 592 -96.87 -47.24 -3.58
CA CYS A 592 -95.69 -47.23 -4.44
C CYS A 592 -94.39 -47.22 -3.61
N PRO A 593 -93.46 -48.18 -3.76
CA PRO A 593 -92.26 -48.26 -2.93
C PRO A 593 -91.22 -47.15 -3.17
N LYS A 594 -91.32 -46.39 -4.29
CA LYS A 594 -90.38 -45.28 -4.61
C LYS A 594 -90.81 -43.93 -4.00
N CYS A 595 -92.10 -43.69 -3.80
CA CYS A 595 -92.62 -42.40 -3.32
C CYS A 595 -93.75 -42.45 -2.26
N GLN A 596 -94.17 -43.65 -1.84
CA GLN A 596 -95.23 -43.90 -0.84
C GLN A 596 -96.63 -43.37 -1.21
N TYR A 597 -96.90 -43.14 -2.50
CA TYR A 597 -98.25 -42.87 -2.99
C TYR A 597 -99.16 -44.10 -2.79
N GLN A 598 -100.26 -43.96 -2.04
CA GLN A 598 -101.32 -44.95 -1.92
C GLN A 598 -102.28 -44.89 -3.12
N ALA A 599 -102.50 -46.03 -3.76
CA ALA A 599 -103.51 -46.19 -4.81
C ALA A 599 -104.76 -46.89 -4.23
N PRO A 600 -105.98 -46.50 -4.65
CA PRO A 600 -107.22 -47.14 -4.19
C PRO A 600 -107.45 -48.54 -4.80
N ASP A 601 -106.73 -48.89 -5.85
CA ASP A 601 -106.83 -50.14 -6.59
C ASP A 601 -105.50 -50.49 -7.29
N MET A 602 -105.41 -51.73 -7.80
CA MET A 602 -104.19 -52.27 -8.40
C MET A 602 -103.85 -51.61 -9.74
N ASP A 603 -104.85 -51.31 -10.59
CA ASP A 603 -104.61 -50.75 -11.92
C ASP A 603 -104.07 -49.31 -11.80
N THR A 604 -104.62 -48.53 -10.85
CA THR A 604 -104.08 -47.21 -10.48
C THR A 604 -102.65 -47.31 -9.95
N LEU A 605 -102.30 -48.35 -9.17
CA LEU A 605 -100.92 -48.58 -8.73
C LEU A 605 -100.00 -48.93 -9.91
N GLN A 606 -100.42 -49.78 -10.84
CA GLN A 606 -99.63 -50.16 -12.01
C GLN A 606 -99.31 -48.98 -12.92
N ILE A 607 -100.30 -48.12 -13.20
CA ILE A 607 -100.11 -46.89 -13.97
C ILE A 607 -99.11 -45.99 -13.25
N HIS A 608 -99.33 -45.73 -11.95
CA HIS A 608 -98.44 -44.88 -11.17
C HIS A 608 -97.00 -45.42 -11.11
N VAL A 609 -96.80 -46.72 -10.93
CA VAL A 609 -95.45 -47.33 -10.90
C VAL A 609 -94.75 -47.22 -12.26
N MET A 610 -95.48 -47.28 -13.38
CA MET A 610 -94.94 -47.10 -14.73
C MET A 610 -94.32 -45.70 -14.92
N ASP A 611 -95.03 -44.67 -14.48
CA ASP A 611 -94.58 -43.27 -14.56
C ASP A 611 -93.54 -42.95 -13.48
N CYS A 612 -93.71 -43.49 -12.27
CA CYS A 612 -92.85 -43.20 -11.13
C CYS A 612 -91.46 -43.83 -11.26
N ILE A 613 -91.25 -44.90 -12.05
CA ILE A 613 -89.93 -45.53 -12.20
C ILE A 613 -88.94 -44.69 -13.02
N GLN A 614 -89.42 -43.75 -13.84
CA GLN A 614 -88.59 -42.76 -14.56
C GLN A 614 -87.89 -41.75 -13.62
#